data_AF-A0A7V2MQ94-F1
#
_entry.id   AF-A0A7V2MQ94-F1
#
_cell.length_a   1.000
_cell.length_b   1.000
_cell.length_c   1.000
_cell.angle_alpha   90.00
_cell.angle_beta   90.00
_cell.angle_gamma   90.00
#
_symmetry.space_group_name_H-M   'P 1'
#
loop_
_entity.id
_entity.type
_entity.pdbx_description
1 polymer ?
#
loop_
_entity_poly.entity_id
_entity_poly.type
_entity_poly.pdbx_seq_one_letter_code
_entity_poly.pdbx_strand_id
1 'polypeptide(L)'
;MSYQGGFSMLKKFRGLLYGLSIVAVVLVNFVAQPVKAAALDDLKDLLSDSRISTAANHTITIDMATGDTWAAGETLIIDFDDAFNSTGFANNEPEDFDIVVGATEESIVANGGCATNDAIEITTVNTTTDTFTFTACGSYTTESGNGHEIVIEIGTNATSGGSGNDQLVNPGTIGSKLVNISGTFNGSVAKDTLVAITEGVTLTATVDETLTFTIAGVSSANCDTTGGTEIANTSSTAVNYDSIGTLSPDTFYDGCQLLTAGTNASGGYSATVQTTSLPTSGSNTIAKGNCNGA
;
A
#
# COMPACT_ATOMS: atom_id res chain seq x y z
N MET A 1 52.26 -78.28 -39.57
CA MET A 1 51.43 -77.06 -39.72
C MET A 1 51.52 -76.27 -38.43
N SER A 2 52.36 -75.24 -38.38
CA SER A 2 52.61 -74.45 -37.16
C SER A 2 51.64 -73.27 -37.08
N TYR A 3 50.87 -73.22 -35.99
CA TYR A 3 49.95 -72.14 -35.64
C TYR A 3 50.74 -70.95 -35.06
N GLN A 4 51.51 -70.24 -35.89
CA GLN A 4 52.30 -69.07 -35.47
C GLN A 4 51.54 -67.73 -35.59
N GLY A 5 50.31 -67.72 -36.12
CA GLY A 5 49.54 -66.50 -36.37
C GLY A 5 48.76 -65.92 -35.17
N GLY A 6 48.36 -66.76 -34.19
CA GLY A 6 47.43 -66.35 -33.13
C GLY A 6 48.02 -65.43 -32.06
N PHE A 7 49.32 -65.57 -31.76
CA PHE A 7 49.96 -64.83 -30.65
C PHE A 7 50.26 -63.36 -31.00
N SER A 8 50.43 -63.05 -32.28
CA SER A 8 50.63 -61.68 -32.79
C SER A 8 49.32 -60.88 -32.81
N MET A 9 48.20 -61.52 -33.16
CA MET A 9 46.87 -60.91 -33.10
C MET A 9 46.48 -60.54 -31.67
N LEU A 10 46.73 -61.42 -30.69
CA LEU A 10 46.36 -61.17 -29.29
C LEU A 10 47.08 -59.96 -28.68
N LYS A 11 48.35 -59.71 -29.04
CA LYS A 11 49.09 -58.51 -28.58
C LYS A 11 48.54 -57.22 -29.18
N LYS A 12 48.19 -57.24 -30.47
CA LYS A 12 47.57 -56.09 -31.15
C LYS A 12 46.18 -55.79 -30.61
N PHE A 13 45.40 -56.83 -30.29
CA PHE A 13 44.06 -56.69 -29.72
C PHE A 13 44.09 -56.12 -28.29
N ARG A 14 45.06 -56.53 -27.46
CA ARG A 14 45.25 -55.97 -26.11
C ARG A 14 45.69 -54.51 -26.15
N GLY A 15 46.61 -54.15 -27.06
CA GLY A 15 47.01 -52.76 -27.26
C GLY A 15 45.86 -51.85 -27.70
N LEU A 16 44.99 -52.34 -28.58
CA LEU A 16 43.79 -51.63 -29.02
C LEU A 16 42.80 -51.41 -27.86
N LEU A 17 42.56 -52.43 -27.02
CA LEU A 17 41.68 -52.34 -25.86
C LEU A 17 42.20 -51.34 -24.80
N TYR A 18 43.51 -51.35 -24.52
CA TYR A 18 44.11 -50.37 -23.60
C TYR A 18 44.01 -48.95 -24.16
N GLY A 19 44.29 -48.76 -25.45
CA GLY A 19 44.13 -47.48 -26.12
C GLY A 19 42.70 -46.95 -26.05
N LEU A 20 41.71 -47.80 -26.32
CA LEU A 20 40.29 -47.42 -26.23
C LEU A 20 39.88 -47.05 -24.80
N SER A 21 40.39 -47.77 -23.80
CA SER A 21 40.07 -47.50 -22.39
C SER A 21 40.61 -46.16 -21.90
N ILE A 22 41.82 -45.78 -22.33
CA ILE A 22 42.42 -44.48 -21.99
C ILE A 22 41.65 -43.36 -22.69
N VAL A 23 41.31 -43.52 -23.97
CA VAL A 23 40.52 -42.55 -24.72
C VAL A 23 39.12 -42.36 -24.10
N ALA A 24 38.48 -43.45 -23.63
CA ALA A 24 37.19 -43.38 -22.95
C ALA A 24 37.27 -42.61 -21.61
N VAL A 25 38.28 -42.87 -20.77
CA VAL A 25 38.46 -42.16 -19.50
C VAL A 25 38.75 -40.67 -19.70
N VAL A 26 39.52 -40.32 -20.73
CA VAL A 26 39.78 -38.93 -21.09
C VAL A 26 38.50 -38.26 -21.60
N LEU A 27 37.74 -38.91 -22.48
CA LEU A 27 36.49 -38.38 -23.02
C LEU A 27 35.41 -38.14 -21.94
N VAL A 28 35.35 -38.96 -20.89
CA VAL A 28 34.41 -38.76 -19.76
C VAL A 28 34.68 -37.44 -19.00
N ASN A 29 35.92 -36.95 -19.00
CA ASN A 29 36.29 -35.65 -18.42
C ASN A 29 36.05 -34.47 -19.38
N PHE A 30 35.85 -34.73 -20.67
CA PHE A 30 35.51 -33.72 -21.68
C PHE A 30 34.01 -33.69 -22.02
N VAL A 31 33.19 -34.54 -21.40
CA VAL A 31 31.73 -34.35 -21.42
C VAL A 31 31.43 -33.11 -20.60
N ALA A 32 30.99 -32.03 -21.26
CA ALA A 32 30.52 -30.82 -20.62
C ALA A 32 29.53 -31.20 -19.50
N GLN A 33 29.95 -31.00 -18.26
CA GLN A 33 29.04 -31.17 -17.13
C GLN A 33 27.97 -30.09 -17.26
N PRO A 34 26.67 -30.42 -17.22
CA PRO A 34 25.64 -29.40 -17.18
C PRO A 34 25.84 -28.60 -15.88
N VAL A 35 26.30 -27.36 -16.00
CA VAL A 35 26.26 -26.41 -14.90
C VAL A 35 24.79 -26.11 -14.68
N LYS A 36 24.26 -26.52 -13.53
CA LYS A 36 22.92 -26.12 -13.11
C LYS A 36 23.05 -24.72 -12.52
N ALA A 37 22.36 -23.76 -13.10
CA ALA A 37 22.22 -22.43 -12.52
C ALA A 37 21.49 -22.54 -11.17
N ALA A 38 21.85 -21.66 -10.22
CA ALA A 38 21.24 -21.65 -8.90
C ALA A 38 19.82 -21.06 -9.01
N ALA A 39 18.87 -21.66 -8.29
CA ALA A 39 17.53 -21.08 -8.21
C ALA A 39 17.57 -19.77 -7.42
N LEU A 40 16.64 -18.86 -7.71
CA LEU A 40 16.41 -17.67 -6.89
C LEU A 40 16.05 -18.09 -5.46
N ASP A 41 16.59 -17.41 -4.46
CA ASP A 41 16.40 -17.69 -3.03
C ASP A 41 14.98 -17.30 -2.59
N ASP A 42 14.51 -16.10 -2.92
CA ASP A 42 13.14 -15.63 -2.66
C ASP A 42 12.56 -14.84 -3.85
N LEU A 43 11.23 -14.81 -3.93
CA LEU A 43 10.48 -14.00 -4.90
C LEU A 43 9.16 -13.56 -4.29
N LYS A 44 8.96 -12.25 -4.21
CA LYS A 44 7.76 -11.63 -3.66
C LYS A 44 7.24 -10.55 -4.61
N ASP A 45 5.92 -10.45 -4.70
CA ASP A 45 5.21 -9.32 -5.30
C ASP A 45 4.23 -8.73 -4.28
N LEU A 46 4.29 -7.42 -4.08
CA LEU A 46 3.39 -6.65 -3.22
C LEU A 46 2.55 -5.68 -4.05
N LEU A 47 1.24 -5.89 -4.03
CA LEU A 47 0.27 -4.99 -4.64
C LEU A 47 -0.12 -3.86 -3.68
N SER A 48 -0.24 -2.63 -4.20
CA SER A 48 -0.79 -1.51 -3.42
C SER A 48 -2.29 -1.67 -3.12
N ASP A 49 -3.01 -2.37 -4.00
CA ASP A 49 -4.43 -2.70 -3.85
C ASP A 49 -4.68 -4.06 -4.50
N SER A 50 -5.35 -4.99 -3.81
CA SER A 50 -5.63 -6.34 -4.31
C SER A 50 -7.08 -6.55 -4.76
N ARG A 51 -7.88 -5.48 -4.80
CA ARG A 51 -9.28 -5.57 -5.19
C ARG A 51 -9.44 -5.91 -6.67
N ILE A 52 -10.50 -6.65 -6.98
CA ILE A 52 -10.87 -6.98 -8.36
C ILE A 52 -10.97 -5.72 -9.24
N SER A 53 -10.47 -5.81 -10.48
CA SER A 53 -10.57 -4.73 -11.49
C SER A 53 -10.13 -3.34 -11.01
N THR A 54 -9.17 -3.29 -10.08
CA THR A 54 -8.65 -2.04 -9.52
C THR A 54 -7.20 -1.88 -9.96
N ALA A 55 -6.82 -0.65 -10.33
CA ALA A 55 -5.44 -0.30 -10.65
C ALA A 55 -4.56 -0.41 -9.40
N ALA A 56 -3.39 -1.03 -9.55
CA ALA A 56 -2.44 -1.26 -8.46
C ALA A 56 -1.00 -1.06 -8.95
N ASN A 57 -0.18 -0.55 -8.03
CA ASN A 57 1.27 -0.58 -8.14
C ASN A 57 1.78 -1.94 -7.69
N HIS A 58 2.89 -2.37 -8.28
CA HIS A 58 3.60 -3.57 -7.88
C HIS A 58 4.99 -3.21 -7.34
N THR A 59 5.38 -3.90 -6.27
CA THR A 59 6.77 -3.91 -5.79
C THR A 59 7.22 -5.37 -5.76
N ILE A 60 8.07 -5.73 -6.70
CA ILE A 60 8.60 -7.07 -6.87
C ILE A 60 10.00 -7.11 -6.27
N THR A 61 10.24 -8.04 -5.36
CA THR A 61 11.56 -8.27 -4.73
C THR A 61 12.04 -9.66 -5.10
N ILE A 62 13.23 -9.70 -5.68
CA ILE A 62 13.90 -10.92 -6.14
C ILE A 62 15.17 -11.08 -5.32
N ASP A 63 15.26 -12.14 -4.53
CA ASP A 63 16.51 -12.54 -3.89
C ASP A 63 17.19 -13.60 -4.76
N MET A 64 18.31 -13.22 -5.34
CA MET A 64 19.21 -14.07 -6.10
C MET A 64 20.12 -14.86 -5.16
N ALA A 65 20.53 -16.05 -5.62
CA ALA A 65 21.46 -16.87 -4.86
C ALA A 65 22.82 -16.17 -4.70
N THR A 66 23.47 -16.45 -3.57
CA THR A 66 24.77 -15.84 -3.24
C THR A 66 25.81 -16.14 -4.31
N GLY A 67 26.40 -15.08 -4.88
CA GLY A 67 27.42 -15.15 -5.92
C GLY A 67 26.88 -15.00 -7.34
N ASP A 68 25.57 -15.02 -7.53
CA ASP A 68 24.94 -14.67 -8.79
C ASP A 68 24.72 -13.15 -8.89
N THR A 69 24.65 -12.67 -10.12
CA THR A 69 24.51 -11.24 -10.45
C THR A 69 23.72 -11.06 -11.73
N TRP A 70 23.12 -9.89 -11.93
CA TRP A 70 22.63 -9.47 -13.24
C TRP A 70 23.77 -8.83 -14.02
N ALA A 71 24.20 -9.46 -15.12
CA ALA A 71 25.33 -9.01 -15.93
C ALA A 71 24.92 -8.30 -17.22
N ALA A 72 25.85 -7.54 -17.79
CA ALA A 72 25.65 -6.84 -19.06
C ALA A 72 25.18 -7.81 -20.18
N GLY A 73 24.08 -7.43 -20.83
CA GLY A 73 23.43 -8.21 -21.89
C GLY A 73 22.49 -9.31 -21.41
N GLU A 74 22.37 -9.54 -20.09
CA GLU A 74 21.38 -10.47 -19.55
C GLU A 74 20.00 -9.82 -19.43
N THR A 75 18.97 -10.67 -19.50
CA THR A 75 17.58 -10.25 -19.44
C THR A 75 16.90 -10.71 -18.15
N LEU A 76 15.95 -9.90 -17.69
CA LEU A 76 14.98 -10.23 -16.66
C LEU A 76 13.59 -10.05 -17.26
N ILE A 77 12.74 -11.06 -17.11
CA ILE A 77 11.39 -11.10 -17.67
C ILE A 77 10.41 -11.28 -16.52
N ILE A 78 9.43 -10.38 -16.43
CA ILE A 78 8.28 -10.46 -15.54
C ILE A 78 7.08 -10.84 -16.38
N ASP A 79 6.41 -11.93 -16.03
CA ASP A 79 5.26 -12.45 -16.75
C ASP A 79 4.08 -12.57 -15.78
N PHE A 80 3.13 -11.65 -15.88
CA PHE A 80 1.90 -11.67 -15.09
C PHE A 80 0.88 -12.63 -15.73
N ASP A 81 -0.01 -13.20 -14.91
CA ASP A 81 -1.19 -13.92 -15.42
C ASP A 81 -1.98 -13.04 -16.42
N ASP A 82 -2.29 -13.57 -17.61
CA ASP A 82 -3.00 -12.86 -18.71
C ASP A 82 -4.36 -12.22 -18.30
N ALA A 83 -4.86 -12.48 -17.09
CA ALA A 83 -6.03 -11.81 -16.55
C ALA A 83 -5.72 -10.42 -15.97
N PHE A 84 -4.47 -10.07 -15.73
CA PHE A 84 -4.05 -8.70 -15.48
C PHE A 84 -4.28 -7.86 -16.73
N ASN A 85 -4.14 -6.55 -16.60
CA ASN A 85 -4.24 -5.66 -17.75
C ASN A 85 -3.17 -4.58 -17.65
N SER A 86 -2.21 -4.66 -18.55
CA SER A 86 -1.08 -3.76 -18.71
C SER A 86 -1.23 -2.78 -19.90
N THR A 87 -2.43 -2.59 -20.45
CA THR A 87 -2.66 -1.77 -21.67
C THR A 87 -2.20 -0.31 -21.62
N GLY A 88 -1.92 0.23 -20.42
CA GLY A 88 -1.33 1.56 -20.25
C GLY A 88 0.16 1.62 -20.54
N PHE A 89 0.90 0.55 -20.28
CA PHE A 89 2.37 0.55 -20.37
C PHE A 89 2.89 0.47 -21.81
N ALA A 90 4.00 1.16 -22.06
CA ALA A 90 4.82 0.98 -23.25
C ALA A 90 6.31 0.86 -22.93
N ASN A 91 7.09 0.30 -23.88
CA ASN A 91 8.54 0.17 -23.73
C ASN A 91 9.32 1.47 -23.99
N ASN A 92 8.62 2.59 -24.10
CA ASN A 92 9.19 3.93 -24.27
C ASN A 92 8.86 4.88 -23.10
N GLU A 93 8.40 4.32 -21.97
CA GLU A 93 7.97 5.04 -20.77
C GLU A 93 8.82 4.58 -19.57
N PRO A 94 10.10 4.98 -19.50
CA PRO A 94 10.99 4.63 -18.39
C PRO A 94 10.51 5.14 -17.03
N GLU A 95 9.63 6.14 -17.00
CA GLU A 95 9.05 6.69 -15.78
C GLU A 95 8.14 5.72 -15.00
N ASP A 96 7.61 4.68 -15.65
CA ASP A 96 6.70 3.70 -15.01
C ASP A 96 7.42 2.52 -14.35
N PHE A 97 8.76 2.50 -14.43
CA PHE A 97 9.60 1.44 -13.88
C PHE A 97 10.74 2.04 -13.07
N ASP A 98 10.95 1.50 -11.87
CA ASP A 98 12.11 1.78 -11.02
C ASP A 98 12.80 0.47 -10.68
N ILE A 99 14.13 0.43 -10.71
CA ILE A 99 14.87 -0.81 -10.41
C ILE A 99 16.06 -0.49 -9.52
N VAL A 100 16.05 -1.08 -8.33
CA VAL A 100 17.20 -1.08 -7.43
C VAL A 100 17.86 -2.44 -7.48
N VAL A 101 19.17 -2.48 -7.74
CA VAL A 101 19.99 -3.69 -7.65
C VAL A 101 20.91 -3.57 -6.44
N GLY A 102 20.63 -4.37 -5.41
CA GLY A 102 21.25 -4.30 -4.10
C GLY A 102 20.94 -2.99 -3.39
N ALA A 103 21.85 -2.03 -3.49
CA ALA A 103 21.67 -0.70 -2.92
C ALA A 103 21.86 0.42 -3.96
N THR A 104 22.04 0.05 -5.23
CA THR A 104 22.21 0.99 -6.32
C THR A 104 20.88 1.18 -7.03
N GLU A 105 20.48 2.44 -7.17
CA GLU A 105 19.36 2.83 -8.03
C GLU A 105 19.82 2.85 -9.49
N GLU A 106 19.08 2.15 -10.35
CA GLU A 106 19.47 1.97 -11.74
C GLU A 106 18.86 3.01 -12.66
N SER A 107 19.63 3.44 -13.66
CA SER A 107 19.08 4.27 -14.72
C SER A 107 18.23 3.40 -15.65
N ILE A 108 16.93 3.69 -15.74
CA ILE A 108 16.05 3.02 -16.70
C ILE A 108 16.01 3.81 -18.02
N VAL A 109 16.07 3.09 -19.14
CA VAL A 109 15.98 3.66 -20.48
C VAL A 109 14.93 2.95 -21.33
N ALA A 110 14.30 3.71 -22.23
CA ALA A 110 13.39 3.19 -23.25
C ALA A 110 14.10 2.20 -24.19
N ASN A 111 13.31 1.36 -24.88
CA ASN A 111 13.79 0.45 -25.91
C ASN A 111 14.62 1.16 -26.99
N GLY A 112 15.80 0.61 -27.31
CA GLY A 112 16.81 1.23 -28.17
C GLY A 112 17.66 2.28 -27.46
N GLY A 113 17.49 2.45 -26.15
CA GLY A 113 18.16 3.43 -25.29
C GLY A 113 19.48 2.94 -24.72
N CYS A 114 19.84 1.65 -24.91
CA CYS A 114 21.16 1.13 -24.55
C CYS A 114 22.29 1.75 -25.39
N ALA A 115 22.69 2.96 -25.02
CA ALA A 115 23.94 3.59 -25.43
C ALA A 115 25.11 3.09 -24.56
N THR A 116 26.22 3.84 -24.49
CA THR A 116 27.37 3.56 -23.61
C THR A 116 27.08 3.90 -22.14
N ASN A 117 25.85 3.70 -21.69
CA ASN A 117 25.36 4.11 -20.38
C ASN A 117 25.33 2.90 -19.46
N ASP A 118 25.56 3.13 -18.17
CA ASP A 118 25.29 2.16 -17.13
C ASP A 118 23.78 2.24 -16.82
N ALA A 119 23.00 1.32 -17.39
CA ALA A 119 21.54 1.41 -17.44
C ALA A 119 20.88 0.05 -17.70
N ILE A 120 19.59 -0.03 -17.39
CA ILE A 120 18.69 -1.12 -17.74
C ILE A 120 17.67 -0.63 -18.77
N GLU A 121 17.54 -1.35 -19.88
CA GLU A 121 16.58 -1.03 -20.94
C GLU A 121 15.28 -1.82 -20.77
N ILE A 122 14.16 -1.14 -20.99
CA ILE A 122 12.86 -1.76 -21.19
C ILE A 122 12.80 -2.30 -22.61
N THR A 123 13.27 -3.52 -22.82
CA THR A 123 13.38 -4.11 -24.16
C THR A 123 12.01 -4.38 -24.77
N THR A 124 11.05 -4.90 -23.99
CA THR A 124 9.70 -5.20 -24.48
C THR A 124 8.66 -5.04 -23.39
N VAL A 125 7.52 -4.48 -23.78
CA VAL A 125 6.27 -4.49 -23.03
C VAL A 125 5.24 -5.16 -23.94
N ASN A 126 4.77 -6.34 -23.56
CA ASN A 126 3.73 -7.06 -24.28
C ASN A 126 2.43 -7.02 -23.49
N THR A 127 1.54 -6.11 -23.87
CA THR A 127 0.25 -5.91 -23.18
C THR A 127 -0.81 -6.94 -23.53
N THR A 128 -0.49 -7.91 -24.40
CA THR A 128 -1.39 -9.05 -24.71
C THR A 128 -1.13 -10.25 -23.81
N THR A 129 0.10 -10.41 -23.33
CA THR A 129 0.50 -11.50 -22.42
C THR A 129 0.97 -10.96 -21.07
N ASP A 130 0.72 -9.68 -20.80
CA ASP A 130 1.15 -8.95 -19.60
C ASP A 130 2.62 -9.24 -19.19
N THR A 131 3.52 -9.20 -20.19
CA THR A 131 4.94 -9.52 -20.01
C THR A 131 5.81 -8.28 -20.17
N PHE A 132 6.73 -8.04 -19.22
CA PHE A 132 7.75 -7.00 -19.28
C PHE A 132 9.14 -7.63 -19.35
N THR A 133 9.96 -7.18 -20.30
CA THR A 133 11.35 -7.65 -20.47
C THR A 133 12.30 -6.49 -20.30
N PHE A 134 13.24 -6.65 -19.38
CA PHE A 134 14.32 -5.73 -19.10
C PHE A 134 15.66 -6.35 -19.52
N THR A 135 16.57 -5.54 -20.06
CA THR A 135 17.91 -5.97 -20.43
C THR A 135 18.93 -5.03 -19.81
N ALA A 136 19.89 -5.59 -19.07
CA ALA A 136 21.06 -4.83 -18.62
C ALA A 136 21.88 -4.43 -19.87
N CYS A 137 22.12 -3.14 -20.07
CA CYS A 137 22.79 -2.67 -21.28
C CYS A 137 24.22 -3.23 -21.42
N GLY A 138 24.78 -3.21 -22.64
CA GLY A 138 26.10 -3.79 -22.89
C GLY A 138 27.26 -3.13 -22.11
N SER A 139 27.06 -1.92 -21.60
CA SER A 139 27.98 -1.18 -20.72
C SER A 139 27.58 -1.22 -19.24
N TYR A 140 26.55 -2.01 -18.88
CA TYR A 140 26.09 -2.15 -17.51
C TYR A 140 27.20 -2.68 -16.61
N THR A 141 27.43 -2.01 -15.48
CA THR A 141 28.40 -2.44 -14.48
C THR A 141 27.70 -3.32 -13.48
N THR A 142 28.00 -4.61 -13.52
CA THR A 142 27.45 -5.56 -12.55
C THR A 142 27.76 -5.15 -11.11
N GLU A 143 26.71 -5.05 -10.30
CA GLU A 143 26.84 -4.70 -8.90
C GLU A 143 27.51 -5.81 -8.07
N SER A 144 28.61 -5.48 -7.40
CA SER A 144 29.40 -6.44 -6.63
C SER A 144 28.95 -6.52 -5.17
N GLY A 145 28.81 -7.73 -4.63
CA GLY A 145 28.72 -8.00 -3.19
C GLY A 145 27.37 -7.72 -2.53
N ASN A 146 26.47 -6.96 -3.17
CA ASN A 146 25.11 -6.69 -2.70
C ASN A 146 24.02 -6.85 -3.78
N GLY A 147 24.38 -7.09 -5.05
CA GLY A 147 23.43 -7.27 -6.16
C GLY A 147 22.66 -8.60 -6.12
N HIS A 148 22.46 -9.14 -4.92
CA HIS A 148 21.65 -10.34 -4.70
C HIS A 148 20.17 -9.97 -4.56
N GLU A 149 19.82 -8.76 -4.12
CA GLU A 149 18.43 -8.31 -4.12
C GLU A 149 18.17 -7.44 -5.35
N ILE A 150 17.11 -7.70 -6.10
CA ILE A 150 16.59 -6.80 -7.13
C ILE A 150 15.19 -6.38 -6.69
N VAL A 151 14.97 -5.08 -6.56
CA VAL A 151 13.65 -4.50 -6.26
C VAL A 151 13.17 -3.77 -7.50
N ILE A 152 12.00 -4.13 -7.99
CA ILE A 152 11.37 -3.54 -9.17
C ILE A 152 10.06 -2.91 -8.74
N GLU A 153 9.93 -1.60 -8.92
CA GLU A 153 8.70 -0.85 -8.72
C GLU A 153 8.04 -0.60 -10.06
N ILE A 154 6.75 -0.92 -10.17
CA ILE A 154 5.98 -0.79 -11.40
C ILE A 154 4.74 0.05 -11.13
N GLY A 155 4.63 1.13 -11.91
CA GLY A 155 3.52 2.06 -11.93
C GLY A 155 3.82 3.36 -11.19
N THR A 156 2.82 3.96 -10.54
CA THR A 156 2.97 5.31 -9.95
C THR A 156 3.84 5.36 -8.69
N ASN A 157 4.34 4.21 -8.22
CA ASN A 157 5.35 4.15 -7.16
C ASN A 157 6.79 4.18 -7.69
N ALA A 158 7.01 4.06 -9.01
CA ALA A 158 8.30 4.37 -9.60
C ALA A 158 8.57 5.88 -9.51
N THR A 159 9.65 6.28 -8.84
CA THR A 159 9.88 7.70 -8.48
C THR A 159 11.27 8.24 -8.80
N SER A 160 12.27 7.40 -9.07
CA SER A 160 13.66 7.84 -9.32
C SER A 160 13.85 8.46 -10.71
N GLY A 161 13.29 7.84 -11.76
CA GLY A 161 13.39 8.29 -13.15
C GLY A 161 12.35 9.35 -13.58
N GLY A 162 11.39 9.63 -12.72
CA GLY A 162 10.16 10.37 -13.00
C GLY A 162 9.06 9.87 -12.07
N SER A 163 7.87 10.49 -12.09
CA SER A 163 6.71 9.87 -11.44
C SER A 163 5.96 9.05 -12.46
N GLY A 164 5.92 7.73 -12.25
CA GLY A 164 5.10 6.83 -13.05
C GLY A 164 3.64 7.29 -13.09
N ASN A 165 2.98 7.00 -14.20
CA ASN A 165 1.62 7.43 -14.47
C ASN A 165 0.69 6.29 -14.91
N ASP A 166 1.24 5.11 -15.23
CA ASP A 166 0.47 3.89 -15.48
C ASP A 166 0.45 2.94 -14.28
N GLN A 167 -0.50 2.00 -14.29
CA GLN A 167 -0.67 0.97 -13.26
C GLN A 167 -1.25 -0.30 -13.89
N LEU A 168 -0.90 -1.47 -13.36
CA LEU A 168 -1.57 -2.71 -13.77
C LEU A 168 -2.97 -2.74 -13.16
N VAL A 169 -3.96 -3.12 -13.96
CA VAL A 169 -5.31 -3.37 -13.45
C VAL A 169 -5.43 -4.83 -13.03
N ASN A 170 -5.81 -5.05 -11.78
CA ASN A 170 -6.03 -6.39 -11.24
C ASN A 170 -7.09 -7.17 -12.03
N PRO A 171 -6.98 -8.51 -12.08
CA PRO A 171 -8.00 -9.36 -12.66
C PRO A 171 -9.41 -9.11 -12.13
N GLY A 172 -10.41 -9.30 -12.99
CA GLY A 172 -11.84 -9.20 -12.62
C GLY A 172 -12.39 -10.39 -11.83
N THR A 173 -11.52 -11.26 -11.30
CA THR A 173 -11.90 -12.46 -10.56
C THR A 173 -11.01 -12.63 -9.33
N ILE A 174 -11.63 -13.04 -8.22
CA ILE A 174 -10.91 -13.39 -6.99
C ILE A 174 -10.07 -14.65 -7.16
N GLY A 175 -9.01 -14.76 -6.36
CA GLY A 175 -8.16 -15.94 -6.28
C GLY A 175 -6.68 -15.63 -6.41
N SER A 176 -5.87 -16.67 -6.38
CA SER A 176 -4.42 -16.56 -6.58
C SER A 176 -4.11 -16.42 -8.07
N LYS A 177 -3.17 -15.52 -8.39
CA LYS A 177 -2.69 -15.22 -9.73
C LYS A 177 -1.19 -15.41 -9.77
N LEU A 178 -0.70 -15.99 -10.86
CA LEU A 178 0.71 -16.27 -11.05
C LEU A 178 1.45 -15.00 -11.48
N VAL A 179 2.65 -14.82 -10.94
CA VAL A 179 3.66 -13.92 -11.48
C VAL A 179 4.94 -14.73 -11.62
N ASN A 180 5.38 -14.92 -12.86
CA ASN A 180 6.61 -15.65 -13.17
C ASN A 180 7.75 -14.66 -13.42
N ILE A 181 8.91 -14.97 -12.87
CA ILE A 181 10.17 -14.32 -13.20
C ILE A 181 11.04 -15.31 -13.96
N SER A 182 11.55 -14.88 -15.11
CA SER A 182 12.47 -15.65 -15.95
C SER A 182 13.46 -14.72 -16.66
N GLY A 183 14.20 -15.22 -17.65
CA GLY A 183 15.20 -14.44 -18.38
C GLY A 183 16.52 -15.19 -18.49
N THR A 184 17.59 -14.47 -18.80
CA THR A 184 18.96 -15.02 -18.82
C THR A 184 19.79 -14.64 -17.60
N PHE A 185 19.32 -13.67 -16.79
CA PHE A 185 19.93 -13.36 -15.50
C PHE A 185 19.97 -14.60 -14.62
N ASN A 186 20.99 -14.69 -13.76
CA ASN A 186 21.17 -15.83 -12.86
C ASN A 186 21.22 -17.20 -13.60
N GLY A 187 21.84 -17.25 -14.79
CA GLY A 187 22.01 -18.50 -15.53
C GLY A 187 20.70 -19.14 -16.04
N SER A 188 19.65 -18.34 -16.22
CA SER A 188 18.36 -18.74 -16.83
C SER A 188 17.43 -19.60 -15.96
N VAL A 189 17.34 -19.35 -14.66
CA VAL A 189 16.38 -20.03 -13.78
C VAL A 189 15.10 -19.21 -13.62
N ALA A 190 13.95 -19.84 -13.87
CA ALA A 190 12.65 -19.24 -13.63
C ALA A 190 12.13 -19.55 -12.22
N LYS A 191 11.38 -18.62 -11.62
CA LYS A 191 10.68 -18.80 -10.35
C LYS A 191 9.30 -18.15 -10.41
N ASP A 192 8.37 -18.74 -9.68
CA ASP A 192 6.99 -18.28 -9.60
C ASP A 192 6.71 -17.69 -8.22
N THR A 193 5.86 -16.67 -8.19
CA THR A 193 5.17 -16.22 -6.98
C THR A 193 3.67 -16.07 -7.24
N LEU A 194 2.90 -15.97 -6.17
CA LEU A 194 1.45 -15.86 -6.24
C LEU A 194 0.99 -14.59 -5.54
N VAL A 195 0.13 -13.83 -6.21
CA VAL A 195 -0.58 -12.70 -5.63
C VAL A 195 -2.05 -13.04 -5.47
N ALA A 196 -2.66 -12.57 -4.39
CA ALA A 196 -4.05 -12.88 -4.08
C ALA A 196 -4.94 -11.68 -4.43
N ILE A 197 -5.88 -11.87 -5.36
CA ILE A 197 -6.94 -10.90 -5.66
C ILE A 197 -8.13 -11.18 -4.75
N THR A 198 -8.57 -10.16 -4.03
CA THR A 198 -9.58 -10.27 -2.97
C THR A 198 -10.73 -9.28 -3.16
N GLU A 199 -11.84 -9.49 -2.47
CA GLU A 199 -12.93 -8.51 -2.44
C GLU A 199 -12.61 -7.39 -1.45
N GLY A 200 -13.09 -6.18 -1.76
CA GLY A 200 -13.07 -5.07 -0.81
C GLY A 200 -13.99 -5.37 0.38
N VAL A 201 -13.50 -5.17 1.60
CA VAL A 201 -14.32 -5.27 2.81
C VAL A 201 -14.90 -3.90 3.13
N THR A 202 -16.22 -3.76 2.97
CA THR A 202 -16.93 -2.53 3.38
C THR A 202 -17.34 -2.64 4.85
N LEU A 203 -16.83 -1.74 5.70
CA LEU A 203 -17.27 -1.62 7.09
C LEU A 203 -18.31 -0.51 7.22
N THR A 204 -19.48 -0.84 7.77
CA THR A 204 -20.51 0.13 8.14
C THR A 204 -20.69 0.14 9.64
N ALA A 205 -20.61 1.31 10.27
CA ALA A 205 -20.89 1.50 11.68
C ALA A 205 -22.11 2.43 11.86
N THR A 206 -22.98 2.08 12.80
CA THR A 206 -24.09 2.93 13.24
C THR A 206 -23.69 3.57 14.57
N VAL A 207 -23.80 4.89 14.67
CA VAL A 207 -23.62 5.62 15.92
C VAL A 207 -24.99 5.99 16.45
N ASP A 208 -25.31 5.53 17.65
CA ASP A 208 -26.58 5.88 18.31
C ASP A 208 -26.62 7.38 18.62
N GLU A 209 -27.81 7.96 18.44
CA GLU A 209 -28.05 9.36 18.79
C GLU A 209 -28.08 9.55 20.31
N THR A 210 -27.50 10.64 20.78
CA THR A 210 -27.41 11.02 22.18
C THR A 210 -27.91 12.44 22.36
N LEU A 211 -28.61 12.72 23.47
CA LEU A 211 -29.00 14.05 23.87
C LEU A 211 -28.54 14.28 25.31
N THR A 212 -27.67 15.26 25.50
CA THR A 212 -27.25 15.72 26.83
C THR A 212 -27.86 17.10 27.10
N PHE A 213 -28.27 17.33 28.34
CA PHE A 213 -28.84 18.59 28.77
C PHE A 213 -28.28 18.97 30.14
N THR A 214 -27.73 20.18 30.25
CA THR A 214 -27.19 20.70 31.50
C THR A 214 -27.73 22.09 31.78
N ILE A 215 -27.88 22.40 33.06
CA ILE A 215 -28.26 23.71 33.57
C ILE A 215 -27.10 24.22 34.41
N ALA A 216 -26.62 25.43 34.13
CA ALA A 216 -25.59 26.09 34.91
C ALA A 216 -26.10 27.44 35.43
N GLY A 217 -25.57 27.83 36.59
CA GLY A 217 -25.72 29.19 37.09
C GLY A 217 -24.96 30.18 36.21
N VAL A 218 -25.41 31.43 36.19
CA VAL A 218 -24.83 32.53 35.42
C VAL A 218 -24.51 33.68 36.37
N SER A 219 -23.35 34.30 36.17
CA SER A 219 -22.97 35.53 36.86
C SER A 219 -23.59 36.75 36.18
N SER A 220 -23.81 37.82 36.95
CA SER A 220 -24.50 39.05 36.53
C SER A 220 -23.81 39.94 35.49
N ALA A 221 -23.12 39.37 34.51
CA ALA A 221 -22.60 40.13 33.37
C ALA A 221 -23.03 39.51 32.04
N ASN A 222 -23.83 38.43 32.12
CA ASN A 222 -24.11 37.52 31.01
C ASN A 222 -25.62 37.26 30.84
N CYS A 223 -26.48 37.92 31.62
CA CYS A 223 -27.91 38.01 31.32
C CYS A 223 -28.17 39.07 30.24
N ASP A 224 -29.12 38.81 29.34
CA ASP A 224 -29.65 39.87 28.47
C ASP A 224 -30.54 40.78 29.33
N THR A 225 -30.08 42.00 29.58
CA THR A 225 -30.69 42.93 30.52
C THR A 225 -31.98 43.53 29.93
N THR A 226 -33.12 42.87 30.14
CA THR A 226 -34.42 43.44 29.73
C THR A 226 -35.48 43.49 30.84
N GLY A 227 -35.21 42.97 32.04
CA GLY A 227 -36.26 42.76 33.05
C GLY A 227 -36.12 43.46 34.41
N GLY A 228 -34.96 44.01 34.80
CA GLY A 228 -34.80 44.59 36.15
C GLY A 228 -33.35 44.65 36.66
N THR A 229 -33.19 44.77 37.98
CA THR A 229 -31.89 44.74 38.67
C THR A 229 -31.32 43.31 38.65
N GLU A 230 -30.09 43.16 38.18
CA GLU A 230 -29.49 41.84 37.96
C GLU A 230 -29.06 41.16 39.27
N ILE A 231 -29.29 39.84 39.33
CA ILE A 231 -28.87 38.98 40.42
C ILE A 231 -27.45 38.49 40.16
N ALA A 232 -26.54 38.83 41.09
CA ALA A 232 -25.10 38.60 40.98
C ALA A 232 -24.71 37.18 40.56
N ASN A 233 -25.36 36.16 41.14
CA ASN A 233 -25.06 34.76 40.86
C ASN A 233 -26.31 33.88 41.01
N THR A 234 -26.61 33.09 39.98
CA THR A 234 -27.56 31.97 40.08
C THR A 234 -26.82 30.63 40.20
N SER A 235 -27.54 29.56 40.47
CA SER A 235 -27.03 28.18 40.45
C SER A 235 -27.79 27.36 39.41
N SER A 236 -27.40 26.10 39.20
CA SER A 236 -28.11 25.17 38.32
C SER A 236 -29.55 24.85 38.79
N THR A 237 -29.91 25.19 40.03
CA THR A 237 -31.20 24.81 40.64
C THR A 237 -31.96 25.97 41.26
N ALA A 238 -31.36 27.16 41.41
CA ALA A 238 -31.98 28.29 42.07
C ALA A 238 -31.48 29.64 41.56
N VAL A 239 -32.38 30.62 41.54
CA VAL A 239 -32.09 32.05 41.43
C VAL A 239 -32.09 32.61 42.86
N ASN A 240 -30.90 32.95 43.38
CA ASN A 240 -30.72 33.29 44.79
C ASN A 240 -30.88 34.80 44.99
N TYR A 241 -32.03 35.24 45.50
CA TYR A 241 -32.30 36.65 45.80
C TYR A 241 -31.51 37.18 47.02
N ASP A 242 -30.90 36.30 47.81
CA ASP A 242 -30.14 36.66 49.01
C ASP A 242 -28.94 37.58 48.70
N SER A 243 -28.42 37.56 47.47
CA SER A 243 -27.33 38.45 47.05
C SER A 243 -27.75 39.92 46.89
N ILE A 244 -29.05 40.22 46.88
CA ILE A 244 -29.60 41.57 46.71
C ILE A 244 -29.74 42.31 48.05
N GLY A 245 -29.61 41.60 49.19
CA GLY A 245 -29.73 42.20 50.52
C GLY A 245 -31.17 42.63 50.82
N THR A 246 -31.49 43.91 50.62
CA THR A 246 -32.84 44.45 50.88
C THR A 246 -33.63 44.51 49.58
N LEU A 247 -34.70 43.72 49.49
CA LEU A 247 -35.67 43.84 48.40
C LEU A 247 -36.42 45.16 48.54
N SER A 248 -36.34 46.01 47.51
CA SER A 248 -37.14 47.23 47.46
C SER A 248 -38.51 46.92 46.88
N PRO A 249 -39.61 47.46 47.45
CA PRO A 249 -40.89 47.48 46.79
C PRO A 249 -40.76 48.07 45.36
N ASP A 250 -41.60 47.57 44.46
CA ASP A 250 -41.72 48.03 43.06
C ASP A 250 -40.41 47.98 42.23
N THR A 251 -39.45 47.15 42.65
CA THR A 251 -38.22 46.87 41.88
C THR A 251 -38.29 45.47 41.28
N PHE A 252 -38.10 45.39 39.97
CA PHE A 252 -37.95 44.11 39.27
C PHE A 252 -36.51 43.60 39.41
N TYR A 253 -36.36 42.28 39.54
CA TYR A 253 -35.07 41.61 39.62
C TYR A 253 -34.97 40.52 38.56
N ASP A 254 -33.80 40.42 37.93
CA ASP A 254 -33.55 39.51 36.81
C ASP A 254 -32.41 38.54 37.14
N GLY A 255 -32.60 37.25 36.84
CA GLY A 255 -31.63 36.21 37.11
C GLY A 255 -31.75 35.08 36.08
N CYS A 256 -30.63 34.73 35.45
CA CYS A 256 -30.61 33.78 34.34
C CYS A 256 -29.90 32.48 34.70
N GLN A 257 -30.23 31.42 33.98
CA GLN A 257 -29.47 30.17 33.96
C GLN A 257 -29.04 29.89 32.53
N LEU A 258 -27.91 29.23 32.36
CA LEU A 258 -27.43 28.78 31.05
C LEU A 258 -27.91 27.36 30.83
N LEU A 259 -28.71 27.15 29.78
CA LEU A 259 -29.18 25.86 29.34
C LEU A 259 -28.29 25.41 28.18
N THR A 260 -27.58 24.29 28.34
CA THR A 260 -26.73 23.73 27.28
C THR A 260 -27.28 22.37 26.86
N ALA A 261 -27.53 22.22 25.57
CA ALA A 261 -27.90 20.95 24.96
C ALA A 261 -26.84 20.52 23.95
N GLY A 262 -26.43 19.27 24.04
CA GLY A 262 -25.50 18.63 23.09
C GLY A 262 -26.14 17.41 22.44
N THR A 263 -26.01 17.29 21.13
CA THR A 263 -26.52 16.13 20.37
C THR A 263 -25.59 15.77 19.22
N ASN A 264 -25.50 14.48 18.90
CA ASN A 264 -24.92 13.96 17.66
C ASN A 264 -26.00 13.52 16.66
N ALA A 265 -27.28 13.75 16.95
CA ALA A 265 -28.38 13.49 16.03
C ALA A 265 -28.27 14.40 14.79
N SER A 266 -28.44 13.83 13.59
CA SER A 266 -28.39 14.61 12.34
C SER A 266 -29.51 15.63 12.23
N GLY A 267 -30.64 15.39 12.91
CA GLY A 267 -31.78 16.29 12.99
C GLY A 267 -31.65 17.41 14.04
N GLY A 268 -30.55 17.44 14.81
CA GLY A 268 -30.37 18.40 15.90
C GLY A 268 -31.30 18.13 17.08
N TYR A 269 -31.76 19.19 17.74
CA TYR A 269 -32.69 19.13 18.88
C TYR A 269 -33.67 20.30 18.88
N SER A 270 -34.85 20.10 19.49
CA SER A 270 -35.82 21.16 19.79
C SER A 270 -35.96 21.30 21.31
N ALA A 271 -35.80 22.52 21.83
CA ALA A 271 -36.04 22.81 23.24
C ALA A 271 -37.39 23.54 23.41
N THR A 272 -38.16 23.19 24.45
CA THR A 272 -39.38 23.90 24.83
C THR A 272 -39.34 24.19 26.32
N VAL A 273 -39.52 25.45 26.70
CA VAL A 273 -39.62 25.86 28.10
C VAL A 273 -41.09 25.83 28.52
N GLN A 274 -41.39 25.15 29.62
CA GLN A 274 -42.74 25.08 30.21
C GLN A 274 -42.69 25.52 31.67
N THR A 275 -43.71 26.28 32.11
CA THR A 275 -43.93 26.62 33.51
C THR A 275 -45.04 25.75 34.08
N THR A 276 -44.75 25.00 35.14
CA THR A 276 -45.70 24.03 35.73
C THR A 276 -46.64 24.66 36.76
N SER A 277 -46.37 25.89 37.19
CA SER A 277 -47.22 26.66 38.10
C SER A 277 -47.11 28.15 37.83
N LEU A 278 -48.20 28.89 38.08
CA LEU A 278 -48.15 30.35 38.12
C LEU A 278 -47.30 30.80 39.32
N PRO A 279 -46.48 31.86 39.20
CA PRO A 279 -45.78 32.43 40.34
C PRO A 279 -46.76 32.83 41.45
N THR A 280 -46.38 32.67 42.71
CA THR A 280 -47.20 33.07 43.86
C THR A 280 -46.45 34.04 44.75
N SER A 281 -47.14 35.03 45.30
CA SER A 281 -46.63 35.90 46.37
C SER A 281 -47.50 35.69 47.62
N GLY A 282 -46.98 34.95 48.60
CA GLY A 282 -47.77 34.45 49.73
C GLY A 282 -48.93 33.56 49.22
N SER A 283 -50.16 33.86 49.65
CA SER A 283 -51.37 33.15 49.19
C SER A 283 -51.92 33.65 47.85
N ASN A 284 -51.34 34.68 47.24
CA ASN A 284 -51.82 35.26 45.99
C ASN A 284 -51.16 34.56 44.80
N THR A 285 -51.98 34.10 43.85
CA THR A 285 -51.48 33.66 42.54
C THR A 285 -51.28 34.87 41.66
N ILE A 286 -50.07 35.04 41.12
CA ILE A 286 -49.77 36.06 40.13
C ILE A 286 -50.28 35.52 38.79
N ALA A 287 -51.38 36.10 38.31
CA ALA A 287 -51.90 35.75 36.99
C ALA A 287 -50.84 35.97 35.92
N LYS A 288 -50.85 35.13 34.88
CA LYS A 288 -50.05 35.37 33.66
C LYS A 288 -50.57 36.65 33.00
N GLY A 289 -50.01 37.80 33.39
CA GLY A 289 -50.34 39.10 32.86
C GLY A 289 -49.50 39.44 31.62
N ASN A 290 -50.00 40.37 30.82
CA ASN A 290 -49.22 41.05 29.76
C ASN A 290 -48.29 42.11 30.37
N CYS A 291 -47.73 41.87 31.57
CA CYS A 291 -46.89 42.83 32.27
C CYS A 291 -45.44 42.66 31.79
N ASN A 292 -45.19 42.95 30.53
CA ASN A 292 -43.88 43.43 30.10
C ASN A 292 -43.74 44.84 30.68
N GLY A 293 -42.86 44.99 31.67
CA GLY A 293 -42.46 46.29 32.19
C GLY A 293 -42.00 47.18 31.04
N ALA A 294 -42.47 48.43 31.05
CA ALA A 294 -41.91 49.51 30.23
C ALA A 294 -40.56 49.95 30.79
#